data_AF-A0A3M1M3F3-F1
#
_entry.id   AF-A0A3M1M3F3-F1
#
_cell.length_a   1.000
_cell.length_b   1.000
_cell.length_c   1.000
_cell.angle_alpha   90.00
_cell.angle_beta   90.00
_cell.angle_gamma   90.00
#
_symmetry.space_group_name_H-M   'P 1'
#
loop_
_entity.id
_entity.type
_entity.pdbx_description
1 polymer ?
#
loop_
_entity_poly.entity_id
_entity_poly.type
_entity_poly.pdbx_seq_one_letter_code
_entity_poly.pdbx_strand_id
1 'polypeptide(L)'
;MLFHSLEYAALLLGCAILCTLLPRDRRWIVLLAASGIFYAAWRIEYYALLLLTAASCHLAARRIADSADSATRWRWMFLAVGLNVGILFLFKYYGLFAGTAAAWTGWALPLDLGFLLPVGISFYTFQAIGYVADVYARRIEPERSLWRTVLFVSFFPQLVAGPIERAGRLLPALRRPVIVRWSNIRVGAWMFLWGLFKKVVIADRLALLVDAVFDDVSGQAPAMAVAAVIAFWFQIYCDFSGYTDMARGSARMFGIDLMQNFRVPYLATSLHDFWSRWHISLSTWFRDYVYIPLGGNRVPPVRWAVNILVVFAVSGLWHGANWTYLIWGVLHGAALIAEV
;
A
#
# COMPACT_ATOMS: atom_id res chain seq x y z
N MET A 1 16.21 -4.02 -3.69
CA MET A 1 16.35 -4.82 -2.44
C MET A 1 15.00 -5.47 -2.11
N LEU A 2 14.94 -6.81 -2.03
CA LEU A 2 13.71 -7.57 -1.75
C LEU A 2 13.70 -8.09 -0.32
N PHE A 3 12.53 -8.31 0.28
CA PHE A 3 12.44 -8.77 1.68
C PHE A 3 13.15 -10.09 1.94
N HIS A 4 13.09 -11.03 0.99
CA HIS A 4 13.73 -12.35 1.11
C HIS A 4 15.22 -12.34 0.72
N SER A 5 15.83 -11.16 0.49
CA SER A 5 17.23 -11.05 0.06
C SER A 5 18.18 -10.85 1.24
N LEU A 6 19.44 -11.26 1.06
CA LEU A 6 20.48 -11.11 2.09
C LEU A 6 20.77 -9.63 2.39
N GLU A 7 20.67 -8.76 1.39
CA GLU A 7 20.88 -7.32 1.55
C GLU A 7 19.81 -6.71 2.47
N TYR A 8 18.56 -7.15 2.38
CA TYR A 8 17.50 -6.71 3.29
C TYR A 8 17.76 -7.19 4.72
N ALA A 9 18.15 -8.46 4.89
CA ALA A 9 18.50 -9.00 6.20
C ALA A 9 19.68 -8.23 6.82
N ALA A 10 20.71 -7.93 6.03
CA ALA A 10 21.85 -7.14 6.47
C ALA A 10 21.45 -5.72 6.88
N LEU A 11 20.61 -5.04 6.09
CA LEU A 11 20.07 -3.72 6.42
C LEU A 11 19.25 -3.75 7.72
N LEU A 12 18.37 -4.75 7.89
CA LEU A 12 17.53 -4.91 9.07
C LEU A 12 18.36 -5.14 10.33
N LEU A 13 19.31 -6.08 10.30
CA LEU A 13 20.18 -6.40 11.42
C LEU A 13 21.12 -5.24 11.75
N GLY A 14 21.75 -4.62 10.75
CA GLY A 14 22.59 -3.45 10.93
C GLY A 14 21.82 -2.29 11.56
N CYS A 15 20.60 -2.04 11.10
CA CYS A 15 19.72 -1.03 11.67
C CYS A 15 19.34 -1.33 13.13
N ALA A 16 19.01 -2.59 13.46
CA ALA A 16 18.73 -3.01 14.83
C ALA A 16 19.95 -2.81 15.75
N ILE A 17 21.15 -3.20 15.31
CA ILE A 17 22.40 -3.01 16.05
C ILE A 17 22.66 -1.51 16.28
N LEU A 18 22.62 -0.69 15.23
CA LEU A 18 22.83 0.75 15.34
C LEU A 18 21.82 1.42 16.29
N CYS A 19 20.56 0.96 16.27
CA CYS A 19 19.56 1.43 17.23
C CYS A 19 19.89 1.04 18.67
N THR A 20 20.58 -0.07 18.93
CA THR A 20 21.04 -0.40 20.31
C THR A 20 22.22 0.46 20.76
N LEU A 21 23.11 0.84 19.84
CA LEU A 21 24.31 1.63 20.12
C LEU A 21 24.02 3.12 20.31
N LEU A 22 22.97 3.65 19.65
CA LEU A 22 22.67 5.08 19.68
C LEU A 22 21.70 5.49 20.81
N PRO A 23 21.81 6.75 21.29
CA PRO A 23 20.86 7.37 22.21
C PRO A 23 19.42 7.30 21.70
N ARG A 24 18.48 7.09 22.63
CA ARG A 24 17.05 6.83 22.37
C ARG A 24 16.37 7.87 21.48
N ASP A 25 16.75 9.13 21.62
CA ASP A 25 16.25 10.30 20.87
C ASP A 25 16.76 10.37 19.42
N ARG A 26 17.85 9.66 19.09
CA ARG A 26 18.47 9.66 17.75
C ARG A 26 18.14 8.41 16.92
N ARG A 27 17.53 7.39 17.50
CA ARG A 27 17.26 6.11 16.81
C ARG A 27 16.33 6.24 15.61
N TRP A 28 15.41 7.21 15.60
CA TRP A 28 14.57 7.47 14.43
C TRP A 28 15.37 7.95 13.21
N ILE A 29 16.55 8.57 13.42
CA ILE A 29 17.47 8.96 12.33
C ILE A 29 18.04 7.72 11.66
N VAL A 30 18.34 6.67 12.42
CA VAL A 30 18.78 5.37 11.87
C VAL A 30 17.68 4.78 10.99
N LEU A 31 16.43 4.81 11.44
CA LEU A 31 15.29 4.34 10.65
C LEU A 31 15.11 5.18 9.38
N LEU A 32 15.31 6.49 9.44
CA LEU A 32 15.23 7.39 8.29
C LEU A 32 16.35 7.10 7.29
N ALA A 33 17.59 6.94 7.75
CA ALA A 33 18.73 6.61 6.91
C ALA A 33 18.54 5.23 6.25
N ALA A 34 18.14 4.22 7.02
CA ALA A 34 17.84 2.88 6.50
C ALA A 34 16.71 2.92 5.46
N SER A 35 15.70 3.77 5.65
CA SER A 35 14.61 3.99 4.70
C SER A 35 15.06 4.67 3.42
N GLY A 36 15.96 5.64 3.50
CA GLY A 36 16.60 6.23 2.33
C GLY A 36 17.45 5.22 1.56
N ILE A 37 18.30 4.45 2.26
CA ILE A 37 19.15 3.40 1.65
C ILE A 37 18.28 2.34 0.97
N PHE A 38 17.25 1.85 1.66
CA PHE A 38 16.34 0.83 1.13
C PHE A 38 15.69 1.26 -0.18
N TYR A 39 15.20 2.51 -0.25
CA TYR A 39 14.57 3.03 -1.45
C TYR A 39 15.59 3.32 -2.56
N ALA A 40 16.71 3.95 -2.22
CA ALA A 40 17.77 4.28 -3.18
C ALA A 40 18.40 3.03 -3.81
N ALA A 41 18.41 1.89 -3.11
CA ALA A 41 18.86 0.61 -3.64
C ALA A 41 18.01 0.07 -4.81
N TRP A 42 16.84 0.67 -5.09
CA TRP A 42 16.06 0.38 -6.30
C TRP A 42 16.44 1.36 -7.42
N ARG A 43 16.12 2.64 -7.23
CA ARG A 43 16.41 3.75 -8.15
C ARG A 43 16.46 5.05 -7.36
N ILE A 44 17.62 5.68 -7.32
CA ILE A 44 17.84 6.92 -6.56
C ILE A 44 17.03 8.10 -7.14
N GLU A 45 16.81 8.09 -8.46
CA GLU A 45 16.09 9.13 -9.19
C GLU A 45 14.66 9.29 -8.68
N TYR A 46 14.01 8.18 -8.33
CA TYR A 46 12.64 8.18 -7.82
C TYR A 46 12.55 8.54 -6.34
N TYR A 47 13.67 8.67 -5.63
CA TYR A 47 13.64 9.11 -4.23
C TYR A 47 13.18 10.56 -4.14
N ALA A 48 13.47 11.37 -5.17
CA ALA A 48 12.96 12.73 -5.30
C ALA A 48 11.42 12.77 -5.32
N LEU A 49 10.76 11.81 -5.97
CA LEU A 49 9.30 11.72 -6.00
C LEU A 49 8.73 11.42 -4.60
N LEU A 50 9.36 10.49 -3.88
CA LEU A 50 8.97 10.18 -2.50
C LEU A 50 9.12 11.42 -1.60
N LEU A 51 10.23 12.14 -1.72
CA LEU A 51 10.48 13.36 -0.95
C LEU A 51 9.48 14.46 -1.33
N LEU A 52 9.13 14.60 -2.61
CA LEU A 52 8.11 15.51 -3.09
C LEU A 52 6.72 15.17 -2.51
N THR A 53 6.33 13.89 -2.51
CA THR A 53 5.10 13.41 -1.85
C THR A 53 5.11 13.77 -0.37
N ALA A 54 6.19 13.44 0.35
CA ALA A 54 6.29 13.71 1.79
C ALA A 54 6.27 15.23 2.09
N ALA A 55 7.01 16.04 1.34
CA ALA A 55 7.10 17.48 1.52
C ALA A 55 5.80 18.20 1.19
N SER A 56 5.15 17.85 0.07
CA SER A 56 3.86 18.43 -0.33
C SER A 56 2.77 18.13 0.67
N CYS A 57 2.67 16.87 1.13
CA CYS A 57 1.71 16.48 2.17
C CYS A 57 2.03 17.11 3.53
N HIS A 58 3.32 17.22 3.90
CA HIS A 58 3.74 17.91 5.13
C HIS A 58 3.32 19.39 5.11
N LEU A 59 3.64 20.11 4.03
CA LEU A 59 3.28 21.50 3.86
C LEU A 59 1.76 21.69 3.91
N ALA A 60 1.01 20.91 3.14
CA ALA A 60 -0.44 20.98 3.12
C ALA A 60 -1.04 20.71 4.50
N ALA A 61 -0.60 19.66 5.20
CA ALA A 61 -1.06 19.34 6.55
C ALA A 61 -0.84 20.51 7.53
N ARG A 62 0.33 21.15 7.50
CA ARG A 62 0.63 22.33 8.32
C ARG A 62 -0.30 23.50 7.99
N ARG A 63 -0.44 23.85 6.70
CA ARG A 63 -1.30 24.96 6.25
C ARG A 63 -2.78 24.73 6.53
N ILE A 64 -3.24 23.48 6.44
CA ILE A 64 -4.61 23.08 6.82
C ILE A 64 -4.80 23.29 8.33
N ALA A 65 -3.84 22.86 9.14
CA ALA A 65 -3.97 22.95 10.58
C ALA A 65 -3.99 24.41 11.08
N ASP A 66 -3.09 25.23 10.53
CA ASP A 66 -2.89 26.64 10.91
C ASP A 66 -4.03 27.56 10.40
N SER A 67 -4.89 27.10 9.49
CA SER A 67 -5.97 27.90 8.93
C SER A 67 -7.33 27.62 9.60
N ALA A 68 -8.03 28.68 10.01
CA ALA A 68 -9.42 28.62 10.43
C ALA A 68 -10.40 28.65 9.25
N ASP A 69 -9.98 29.18 8.10
CA ASP A 69 -10.79 29.32 6.90
C ASP A 69 -10.99 27.96 6.19
N SER A 70 -12.25 27.59 5.97
CA SER A 70 -12.63 26.33 5.34
C SER A 70 -12.20 26.26 3.88
N ALA A 71 -12.23 27.39 3.16
CA ALA A 71 -11.82 27.45 1.75
C ALA A 71 -10.32 27.21 1.60
N THR A 72 -9.50 27.86 2.43
CA THR A 72 -8.05 27.66 2.48
C THR A 72 -7.69 26.21 2.82
N ARG A 73 -8.34 25.61 3.83
CA ARG A 73 -8.15 24.20 4.18
C ARG A 73 -8.47 23.27 3.01
N TRP A 74 -9.59 23.51 2.34
CA TRP A 74 -10.01 22.71 1.19
C TRP A 74 -9.01 22.84 0.04
N ARG A 75 -8.53 24.05 -0.27
CA ARG A 75 -7.53 24.28 -1.33
C ARG A 75 -6.24 23.51 -1.08
N TRP A 76 -5.68 23.58 0.14
CA TRP A 76 -4.45 22.86 0.46
C TRP A 76 -4.63 21.34 0.43
N MET A 77 -5.77 20.83 0.89
CA MET A 77 -6.11 19.42 0.79
C MET A 77 -6.21 19.00 -0.69
N PHE A 78 -6.96 19.75 -1.50
CA PHE A 78 -7.14 19.48 -2.91
C PHE A 78 -5.81 19.51 -3.69
N LEU A 79 -4.96 20.51 -3.44
CA LEU A 79 -3.65 20.63 -4.10
C LEU A 79 -2.73 19.44 -3.77
N ALA A 80 -2.64 19.04 -2.49
CA ALA A 80 -1.81 17.91 -2.10
C ALA A 80 -2.35 16.58 -2.65
N VAL A 81 -3.66 16.35 -2.58
CA VAL A 81 -4.28 15.15 -3.15
C VAL A 81 -4.11 15.13 -4.66
N GLY A 82 -4.40 16.24 -5.34
CA GLY A 82 -4.27 16.38 -6.79
C GLY A 82 -2.86 16.16 -7.29
N LEU A 83 -1.84 16.71 -6.61
CA LEU A 83 -0.44 16.45 -6.95
C LEU A 83 -0.09 14.96 -6.83
N ASN A 84 -0.44 14.32 -5.72
CA ASN A 84 -0.09 12.92 -5.49
C ASN A 84 -0.86 11.95 -6.40
N VAL A 85 -2.14 12.21 -6.65
CA VAL A 85 -2.93 11.47 -7.64
C VAL A 85 -2.41 11.72 -9.06
N GLY A 86 -1.99 12.95 -9.39
CA GLY A 86 -1.40 13.29 -10.68
C GLY A 86 -0.07 12.58 -10.93
N ILE A 87 0.81 12.52 -9.93
CA ILE A 87 2.06 11.74 -9.98
C ILE A 87 1.73 10.25 -10.17
N LEU A 88 0.83 9.69 -9.38
CA LEU A 88 0.41 8.29 -9.52
C LEU A 88 -0.18 8.03 -10.91
N PHE A 89 -1.00 8.95 -11.44
CA PHE A 89 -1.56 8.87 -12.78
C PHE A 89 -0.48 8.85 -13.86
N LEU A 90 0.47 9.79 -13.81
CA LEU A 90 1.54 9.88 -14.79
C LEU A 90 2.37 8.59 -14.87
N PHE A 91 2.77 8.04 -13.72
CA PHE A 91 3.65 6.88 -13.67
C PHE A 91 2.93 5.53 -13.83
N LYS A 92 1.66 5.44 -13.43
CA LYS A 92 0.94 4.16 -13.41
C LYS A 92 -0.14 4.05 -14.48
N TYR A 93 -0.88 5.12 -14.75
CA TYR A 93 -2.13 5.06 -15.52
C TYR A 93 -2.05 5.72 -16.89
N TYR A 94 -1.07 6.60 -17.13
CA TYR A 94 -0.95 7.34 -18.37
C TYR A 94 -1.00 6.44 -19.61
N GLY A 95 -0.19 5.38 -19.66
CA GLY A 95 -0.16 4.47 -20.82
C GLY A 95 -1.51 3.79 -21.11
N LEU A 96 -2.26 3.40 -20.08
CA LEU A 96 -3.60 2.81 -20.23
C LEU A 96 -4.57 3.80 -20.88
N PHE A 97 -4.64 5.03 -20.36
CA PHE A 97 -5.57 6.05 -20.86
C PHE A 97 -5.12 6.62 -22.21
N ALA A 98 -3.82 6.83 -22.42
CA ALA A 98 -3.28 7.27 -23.70
C ALA A 98 -3.54 6.23 -24.80
N GLY A 99 -3.33 4.93 -24.51
CA GLY A 99 -3.64 3.84 -25.44
C GLY A 99 -5.11 3.73 -25.76
N THR A 100 -5.98 3.90 -24.76
CA THR A 100 -7.43 3.91 -24.97
C THR A 100 -7.86 5.12 -25.80
N ALA A 101 -7.33 6.31 -25.51
CA ALA A 101 -7.64 7.51 -26.28
C ALA A 101 -7.16 7.38 -27.73
N ALA A 102 -5.93 6.92 -27.95
CA ALA A 102 -5.39 6.69 -29.28
C ALA A 102 -6.23 5.69 -30.10
N ALA A 103 -6.72 4.62 -29.47
CA ALA A 103 -7.59 3.64 -30.12
C ALA A 103 -8.95 4.23 -30.55
N TRP A 104 -9.46 5.25 -29.85
CA TRP A 104 -10.77 5.86 -30.13
C TRP A 104 -10.67 7.06 -31.06
N THR A 105 -9.61 7.86 -30.95
CA THR A 105 -9.46 9.12 -31.71
C THR A 105 -8.52 8.98 -32.91
N GLY A 106 -7.72 7.92 -32.97
CA GLY A 106 -6.63 7.77 -33.94
C GLY A 106 -5.44 8.70 -33.69
N TRP A 107 -5.43 9.46 -32.58
CA TRP A 107 -4.32 10.36 -32.26
C TRP A 107 -3.13 9.59 -31.72
N ALA A 108 -1.95 9.83 -32.30
CA ALA A 108 -0.69 9.24 -31.84
C ALA A 108 -0.19 9.93 -30.57
N LEU A 109 -0.72 9.52 -29.41
CA LEU A 109 -0.14 9.86 -28.12
C LEU A 109 1.04 8.93 -27.83
N PRO A 110 2.16 9.41 -27.25
CA PRO A 110 3.21 8.55 -26.75
C PRO A 110 2.63 7.59 -25.71
N LEU A 111 2.72 6.28 -25.93
CA LEU A 111 2.17 5.29 -24.98
C LEU A 111 3.12 5.01 -23.82
N ASP A 112 4.42 5.11 -24.09
CA ASP A 112 5.49 4.97 -23.11
C ASP A 112 6.25 6.30 -23.01
N LEU A 113 6.32 6.82 -21.79
CA LEU A 113 7.09 8.03 -21.47
C LEU A 113 8.55 7.70 -21.09
N GLY A 114 8.95 6.43 -21.15
CA GLY A 114 10.27 5.94 -20.76
C GLY A 114 10.46 5.85 -19.24
N PHE A 115 9.36 5.91 -18.47
CA PHE A 115 9.41 5.85 -17.02
C PHE A 115 9.16 4.44 -16.52
N LEU A 116 10.08 3.93 -15.68
CA LEU A 116 9.81 2.74 -14.87
C LEU A 116 8.87 3.12 -13.72
N LEU A 117 7.96 2.21 -13.37
CA LEU A 117 7.04 2.42 -12.25
C LEU A 117 7.83 2.47 -10.93
N PRO A 118 7.77 3.58 -10.16
CA PRO A 118 8.50 3.67 -8.91
C PRO A 118 7.95 2.69 -7.88
N VAL A 119 8.84 1.96 -7.22
CA VAL A 119 8.46 0.94 -6.24
C VAL A 119 7.71 1.57 -5.07
N GLY A 120 6.58 0.97 -4.70
CA GLY A 120 5.78 1.43 -3.57
C GLY A 120 4.94 2.69 -3.85
N ILE A 121 4.97 3.26 -5.07
CA ILE A 121 4.27 4.51 -5.40
C ILE A 121 2.79 4.48 -5.04
N SER A 122 2.11 3.36 -5.29
CA SER A 122 0.70 3.21 -4.95
C SER A 122 0.45 3.21 -3.43
N PHE A 123 1.33 2.57 -2.66
CA PHE A 123 1.21 2.45 -1.20
C PHE A 123 1.51 3.77 -0.50
N TYR A 124 2.68 4.37 -0.78
CA TYR A 124 3.08 5.60 -0.10
C TYR A 124 2.21 6.80 -0.51
N THR A 125 1.67 6.80 -1.74
CA THR A 125 0.69 7.82 -2.18
C THR A 125 -0.59 7.74 -1.34
N PHE A 126 -1.14 6.54 -1.15
CA PHE A 126 -2.35 6.35 -0.34
C PHE A 126 -2.11 6.71 1.12
N GLN A 127 -0.96 6.32 1.67
CA GLN A 127 -0.54 6.67 3.01
C GLN A 127 -0.42 8.21 3.20
N ALA A 128 0.18 8.91 2.24
CA ALA A 128 0.38 10.36 2.28
C ALA A 128 -0.94 11.14 2.08
N ILE A 129 -1.82 10.68 1.19
CA ILE A 129 -3.17 11.22 1.02
C ILE A 129 -3.99 11.04 2.30
N GLY A 130 -3.94 9.85 2.90
CA GLY A 130 -4.65 9.56 4.16
C GLY A 130 -4.19 10.49 5.29
N TYR A 131 -2.90 10.80 5.38
CA TYR A 131 -2.37 11.79 6.33
C TYR A 131 -2.99 13.17 6.14
N VAL A 132 -2.99 13.71 4.92
CA VAL A 132 -3.59 15.02 4.62
C VAL A 132 -5.10 15.01 4.89
N ALA A 133 -5.80 13.94 4.51
CA ALA A 133 -7.23 13.80 4.72
C ALA A 133 -7.60 13.75 6.21
N ASP A 134 -6.84 13.04 7.05
CA ASP A 134 -7.09 12.98 8.49
C ASP A 134 -6.81 14.32 9.20
N VAL A 135 -5.78 15.06 8.77
CA VAL A 135 -5.53 16.43 9.27
C VAL A 135 -6.63 17.39 8.82
N TYR A 136 -7.06 17.30 7.56
CA TYR A 136 -8.21 18.06 7.04
C TYR A 136 -9.47 17.76 7.82
N ALA A 137 -9.74 16.50 8.16
CA ALA A 137 -10.87 16.08 8.98
C ALA A 137 -10.69 16.38 10.48
N ARG A 138 -9.59 17.02 10.90
CA ARG A 138 -9.23 17.31 12.30
C ARG A 138 -9.21 16.06 13.20
N ARG A 139 -8.92 14.90 12.64
CA ARG A 139 -8.79 13.63 13.38
C ARG A 139 -7.42 13.50 14.04
N ILE A 140 -6.41 14.13 13.45
CA ILE A 140 -5.03 14.13 13.95
C ILE A 140 -4.41 15.52 13.77
N GLU A 141 -3.44 15.83 14.64
CA GLU A 141 -2.56 16.99 14.48
C GLU A 141 -1.46 16.73 13.46
N PRO A 142 -1.04 17.74 12.67
CA PRO A 142 0.04 17.57 11.71
C PRO A 142 1.38 17.29 12.42
N GLU A 143 2.21 16.46 11.80
CA GLU A 143 3.60 16.32 12.19
C GLU A 143 4.36 17.64 12.01
N ARG A 144 5.19 18.00 13.00
CA ARG A 144 5.97 19.25 12.98
C ARG A 144 7.29 19.09 12.21
N SER A 145 7.87 17.89 12.23
CA SER A 145 9.12 17.60 11.54
C SER A 145 8.88 17.05 10.13
N LEU A 146 9.38 17.76 9.11
CA LEU A 146 9.40 17.26 7.75
C LEU A 146 10.09 15.89 7.67
N TRP A 147 11.22 15.73 8.36
CA TRP A 147 12.00 14.48 8.35
C TRP A 147 11.27 13.28 8.97
N ARG A 148 10.43 13.51 9.98
CA ARG A 148 9.54 12.45 10.49
C ARG A 148 8.40 12.14 9.52
N THR A 149 7.93 13.12 8.75
CA THR A 149 6.96 12.90 7.67
C THR A 149 7.59 12.09 6.54
N VAL A 150 8.84 12.40 6.17
CA VAL A 150 9.63 11.59 5.23
C VAL A 150 9.76 10.16 5.75
N LEU A 151 10.20 9.97 7.01
CA LEU A 151 10.30 8.64 7.63
C LEU A 151 8.96 7.90 7.62
N PHE A 152 7.85 8.58 7.89
CA PHE A 152 6.52 7.98 7.84
C PHE A 152 6.17 7.44 6.45
N VAL A 153 6.44 8.21 5.39
CA VAL A 153 6.18 7.84 4.00
C VAL A 153 7.18 6.78 3.50
N SER A 154 8.45 6.86 3.92
CA SER A 154 9.53 5.98 3.44
C SER A 154 9.81 4.76 4.30
N PHE A 155 9.08 4.55 5.40
CA PHE A 155 9.42 3.56 6.42
C PHE A 155 9.72 2.17 5.81
N PHE A 156 11.01 1.80 5.74
CA PHE A 156 11.46 0.65 4.95
C PHE A 156 10.77 -0.68 5.27
N PRO A 157 10.34 -0.97 6.53
CA PRO A 157 9.66 -2.22 6.81
C PRO A 157 8.34 -2.36 6.05
N GLN A 158 7.68 -1.28 5.64
CA GLN A 158 6.37 -1.35 4.97
C GLN A 158 6.36 -0.88 3.50
N LEU A 159 7.42 -0.19 3.05
CA LEU A 159 7.37 0.66 1.85
C LEU A 159 6.95 -0.04 0.54
N VAL A 160 7.35 -1.30 0.32
CA VAL A 160 7.09 -2.00 -0.95
C VAL A 160 5.74 -2.71 -0.97
N ALA A 161 5.43 -3.43 0.10
CA ALA A 161 4.30 -4.35 0.16
C ALA A 161 3.80 -4.59 1.60
N GLY A 162 4.08 -3.65 2.51
CA GLY A 162 3.53 -3.68 3.86
C GLY A 162 2.10 -3.14 3.91
N PRO A 163 1.48 -3.14 5.10
CA PRO A 163 0.19 -2.50 5.32
C PRO A 163 0.22 -1.01 4.93
N ILE A 164 -0.87 -0.53 4.33
CA ILE A 164 -1.12 0.90 4.13
C ILE A 164 -1.44 1.51 5.50
N GLU A 165 -0.40 1.94 6.20
CA GLU A 165 -0.53 2.47 7.55
C GLU A 165 -1.30 3.78 7.64
N ARG A 166 -1.86 4.02 8.83
CA ARG A 166 -2.55 5.27 9.14
C ARG A 166 -1.63 6.21 9.89
N ALA A 167 -1.65 7.48 9.50
CA ALA A 167 -0.87 8.53 10.13
C ALA A 167 -1.13 8.61 11.65
N GLY A 168 -2.39 8.48 12.07
CA GLY A 168 -2.75 8.45 13.50
C GLY A 168 -2.20 7.28 14.30
N ARG A 169 -1.69 6.22 13.66
CA ARG A 169 -1.04 5.07 14.31
C ARG A 169 0.48 5.16 14.22
N LEU A 170 1.00 5.31 13.00
CA LEU A 170 2.43 5.20 12.74
C LEU A 170 3.22 6.46 13.16
N LEU A 171 2.71 7.68 12.92
CA LEU A 171 3.44 8.89 13.33
C LEU A 171 3.67 8.95 14.85
N PRO A 172 2.67 8.69 15.72
CA PRO A 172 2.92 8.59 17.16
C PRO A 172 3.95 7.53 17.54
N ALA A 173 3.96 6.38 16.85
CA ALA A 173 4.95 5.33 17.09
C ALA A 173 6.38 5.80 16.71
N LEU A 174 6.52 6.50 15.59
CA LEU A 174 7.81 7.05 15.12
C LEU A 174 8.33 8.24 15.94
N ARG A 175 7.45 8.93 16.69
CA ARG A 175 7.85 9.98 17.65
C ARG A 175 8.43 9.41 18.94
N ARG A 176 7.98 8.22 19.33
CA ARG A 176 8.47 7.56 20.54
C ARG A 176 9.88 7.00 20.28
N PRO A 177 10.74 6.93 21.29
CA PRO A 177 12.03 6.28 21.14
C PRO A 177 11.89 4.84 20.65
N VAL A 178 12.74 4.45 19.70
CA VAL A 178 12.78 3.08 19.16
C VAL A 178 13.27 2.13 20.25
N ILE A 179 12.50 1.06 20.50
CA ILE A 179 12.77 0.07 21.56
C ILE A 179 13.14 -1.27 20.93
N VAL A 180 14.45 -1.50 20.82
CA VAL A 180 15.00 -2.80 20.46
C VAL A 180 15.17 -3.62 21.74
N ARG A 181 14.33 -4.64 21.91
CA ARG A 181 14.34 -5.58 23.05
C ARG A 181 14.32 -7.00 22.52
N TRP A 182 14.90 -7.94 23.26
CA TRP A 182 14.88 -9.35 22.89
C TRP A 182 13.46 -9.90 22.65
N SER A 183 12.49 -9.48 23.47
CA SER A 183 11.07 -9.85 23.30
C SER A 183 10.51 -9.42 21.94
N ASN A 184 10.89 -8.22 21.48
CA ASN A 184 10.46 -7.66 20.20
C ASN A 184 11.16 -8.35 19.03
N ILE A 185 12.47 -8.61 19.16
CA ILE A 185 13.26 -9.34 18.17
C ILE A 185 12.70 -10.75 17.99
N ARG A 186 12.42 -11.49 19.06
CA ARG A 186 11.90 -12.86 18.99
C ARG A 186 10.56 -12.92 18.24
N VAL A 187 9.61 -12.05 18.59
CA VAL A 187 8.30 -11.99 17.92
C VAL A 187 8.45 -11.54 16.47
N GLY A 188 9.26 -10.51 16.23
CA GLY A 188 9.51 -9.99 14.88
C GLY A 188 10.17 -11.03 13.96
N ALA A 189 11.17 -11.75 14.47
CA ALA A 189 11.87 -12.81 13.74
C ALA A 189 10.93 -13.98 13.42
N TRP A 190 10.07 -14.39 14.36
CA TRP A 190 9.08 -15.43 14.10
C TRP A 190 8.12 -15.04 12.97
N MET A 191 7.55 -13.83 13.02
CA MET A 191 6.68 -13.31 11.95
C MET A 191 7.41 -13.22 10.62
N PHE A 192 8.67 -12.76 10.64
CA PHE A 192 9.49 -12.65 9.44
C PHE A 192 9.76 -14.01 8.81
N LEU A 193 10.19 -15.00 9.59
CA LEU A 193 10.45 -16.36 9.11
C LEU A 193 9.17 -17.04 8.60
N TRP A 194 8.04 -16.83 9.26
CA TRP A 194 6.75 -17.32 8.78
C TRP A 194 6.35 -16.68 7.45
N GLY A 195 6.56 -15.37 7.31
CA GLY A 195 6.35 -14.67 6.05
C GLY A 195 7.26 -15.18 4.93
N LEU A 196 8.54 -15.43 5.25
CA LEU A 196 9.53 -15.99 4.33
C LEU A 196 9.13 -17.39 3.86
N PHE A 197 8.66 -18.26 4.77
CA PHE A 197 8.16 -19.59 4.43
C PHE A 197 6.98 -19.52 3.45
N LYS A 198 5.96 -18.71 3.76
CA LYS A 198 4.80 -18.53 2.86
C LYS A 198 5.21 -18.05 1.48
N LYS A 199 6.16 -17.09 1.41
CA LYS A 199 6.65 -16.55 0.14
C LYS A 199 7.45 -17.59 -0.66
N VAL A 200 8.56 -18.06 -0.10
CA VAL A 200 9.59 -18.82 -0.84
C VAL A 200 9.19 -20.29 -1.00
N VAL A 201 8.54 -20.88 0.00
CA VAL A 201 8.22 -22.32 -0.02
C VAL A 201 6.86 -22.59 -0.66
N ILE A 202 5.86 -21.74 -0.38
CA ILE A 202 4.50 -21.96 -0.91
C ILE A 202 4.30 -21.16 -2.19
N ALA A 203 4.32 -19.83 -2.12
CA ALA A 203 3.91 -18.99 -3.24
C ALA A 203 4.82 -19.14 -4.46
N ASP A 204 6.15 -19.07 -4.28
CA ASP A 204 7.10 -19.18 -5.39
C ASP A 204 7.10 -20.57 -6.04
N ARG A 205 6.71 -21.62 -5.31
CA ARG A 205 6.56 -22.97 -5.87
C ARG A 205 5.26 -23.15 -6.63
N LEU A 206 4.15 -22.59 -6.12
CA LEU A 206 2.88 -22.58 -6.83
C LEU A 206 2.96 -21.72 -8.10
N ALA A 207 3.73 -20.62 -8.08
CA ALA A 207 3.94 -19.76 -9.24
C ALA A 207 4.48 -20.55 -10.45
N LEU A 208 5.42 -21.49 -10.25
CA LEU A 208 5.94 -22.32 -11.33
C LEU A 208 4.84 -23.12 -12.07
N LEU A 209 3.85 -23.62 -11.34
CA LEU A 209 2.70 -24.33 -11.93
C LEU A 209 1.73 -23.35 -12.58
N VAL A 210 1.41 -22.26 -11.88
CA VAL A 210 0.41 -21.28 -12.33
C VAL A 210 0.88 -20.59 -13.61
N ASP A 211 2.12 -20.11 -13.63
CA ASP A 211 2.71 -19.41 -14.77
C ASP A 211 2.77 -20.35 -15.99
N ALA A 212 3.23 -21.61 -15.80
CA ALA A 212 3.28 -22.59 -16.88
C ALA A 212 1.92 -22.91 -17.52
N VAL A 213 0.82 -22.84 -16.75
CA VAL A 213 -0.54 -23.08 -17.26
C VAL A 213 -1.17 -21.81 -17.83
N PHE A 214 -0.95 -20.65 -17.21
CA PHE A 214 -1.55 -19.39 -17.65
C PHE A 214 -0.85 -18.79 -18.87
N ASP A 215 0.43 -19.09 -19.10
CA ASP A 215 1.16 -18.64 -20.29
C ASP A 215 0.74 -19.36 -21.58
N ASP A 216 0.20 -20.58 -21.49
CA ASP A 216 -0.41 -21.31 -22.61
C ASP A 216 -1.65 -22.09 -22.15
N VAL A 217 -2.75 -21.39 -21.89
CA VAL A 217 -4.01 -22.05 -21.48
C VAL A 217 -4.55 -22.96 -22.58
N SER A 218 -4.34 -22.61 -23.86
CA SER A 218 -4.88 -23.36 -25.00
C SER A 218 -4.27 -24.75 -25.17
N GLY A 219 -3.00 -24.93 -24.78
CA GLY A 219 -2.31 -26.21 -24.82
C GLY A 219 -2.63 -27.14 -23.63
N GLN A 220 -3.39 -26.68 -22.64
CA GLN A 220 -3.56 -27.40 -21.38
C GLN A 220 -4.89 -28.15 -21.30
N ALA A 221 -4.89 -29.29 -20.62
CA ALA A 221 -6.14 -30.00 -20.31
C ALA A 221 -7.03 -29.11 -19.41
N PRO A 222 -8.36 -29.11 -19.58
CA PRO A 222 -9.27 -28.28 -18.77
C PRO A 222 -9.10 -28.49 -17.25
N ALA A 223 -8.80 -29.72 -16.82
CA ALA A 223 -8.52 -30.02 -15.42
C ALA A 223 -7.28 -29.29 -14.88
N MET A 224 -6.24 -29.11 -15.72
CA MET A 224 -5.03 -28.36 -15.35
C MET A 224 -5.32 -26.86 -15.22
N ALA A 225 -6.17 -26.30 -16.08
CA ALA A 225 -6.60 -24.91 -15.96
C ALA A 225 -7.34 -24.66 -14.63
N VAL A 226 -8.25 -25.55 -14.24
CA VAL A 226 -8.95 -25.47 -12.93
C VAL A 226 -7.97 -25.61 -11.78
N ALA A 227 -7.04 -26.57 -11.84
CA ALA A 227 -6.01 -26.75 -10.82
C ALA A 227 -5.13 -25.51 -10.67
N ALA A 228 -4.75 -24.86 -11.78
CA ALA A 228 -3.98 -23.62 -11.78
C ALA A 228 -4.75 -22.45 -11.14
N VAL A 229 -6.05 -22.32 -11.39
CA VAL A 229 -6.88 -21.29 -10.72
C VAL A 229 -6.91 -21.51 -9.20
N ILE A 230 -7.07 -22.74 -8.74
CA ILE A 230 -7.05 -23.06 -7.30
C ILE A 230 -5.66 -22.79 -6.71
N ALA A 231 -4.59 -23.21 -7.40
CA ALA A 231 -3.22 -22.95 -7.00
C ALA A 231 -2.92 -21.44 -6.90
N PHE A 232 -3.43 -20.66 -7.85
CA PHE A 232 -3.29 -19.21 -7.87
C PHE A 232 -3.92 -18.55 -6.63
N TRP A 233 -5.05 -19.05 -6.11
CA TRP A 233 -5.63 -18.55 -4.86
C TRP A 233 -4.65 -18.69 -3.69
N PHE A 234 -4.02 -19.85 -3.54
CA PHE A 234 -3.02 -20.05 -2.49
C PHE A 234 -1.75 -19.25 -2.74
N GLN A 235 -1.29 -19.16 -4.00
CA GLN A 235 -0.13 -18.37 -4.40
C GLN A 235 -0.31 -16.90 -4.02
N ILE A 236 -1.36 -16.24 -4.50
CA ILE A 236 -1.56 -14.80 -4.27
C ILE A 236 -1.72 -14.47 -2.78
N TYR A 237 -2.40 -15.34 -2.03
CA TYR A 237 -2.50 -15.19 -0.58
C TYR A 237 -1.17 -15.34 0.12
N CYS A 238 -0.42 -16.42 -0.15
CA CYS A 238 0.84 -16.70 0.53
C CYS A 238 1.92 -15.70 0.15
N ASP A 239 1.93 -15.22 -1.10
CA ASP A 239 2.83 -14.18 -1.57
C ASP A 239 2.61 -12.89 -0.77
N PHE A 240 1.38 -12.37 -0.83
CA PHE A 240 1.11 -11.06 -0.25
C PHE A 240 1.03 -11.08 1.28
N SER A 241 0.45 -12.13 1.85
CA SER A 241 0.47 -12.34 3.30
C SER A 241 1.89 -12.62 3.80
N GLY A 242 2.74 -13.25 2.99
CA GLY A 242 4.17 -13.44 3.27
C GLY A 242 4.91 -12.13 3.40
N TYR A 243 4.78 -11.25 2.40
CA TYR A 243 5.34 -9.90 2.44
C TYR A 243 4.83 -9.07 3.62
N THR A 244 3.52 -9.12 3.90
CA THR A 244 2.94 -8.39 5.03
C THR A 244 3.52 -8.89 6.36
N ASP A 245 3.68 -10.19 6.56
CA ASP A 245 4.22 -10.73 7.81
C ASP A 245 5.72 -10.42 7.98
N MET A 246 6.49 -10.44 6.89
CA MET A 246 7.88 -9.94 6.90
C MET A 246 7.94 -8.45 7.26
N ALA A 247 7.09 -7.63 6.64
CA ALA A 247 6.99 -6.20 6.94
C ALA A 247 6.66 -5.92 8.41
N ARG A 248 5.62 -6.57 8.94
CA ARG A 248 5.21 -6.46 10.33
C ARG A 248 6.27 -7.00 11.29
N GLY A 249 6.93 -8.10 10.93
CA GLY A 249 8.01 -8.71 11.69
C GLY A 249 9.21 -7.77 11.82
N SER A 250 9.68 -7.19 10.71
CA SER A 250 10.75 -6.18 10.67
C SER A 250 10.42 -4.97 11.55
N ALA A 251 9.21 -4.40 11.42
CA ALA A 251 8.80 -3.26 12.24
C ALA A 251 8.71 -3.62 13.74
N ARG A 252 8.24 -4.84 14.05
CA ARG A 252 8.11 -5.32 15.43
C ARG A 252 9.46 -5.37 16.14
N MET A 253 10.56 -5.69 15.45
CA MET A 253 11.91 -5.68 16.02
C MET A 253 12.31 -4.30 16.58
N PHE A 254 11.76 -3.23 16.00
CA PHE A 254 11.95 -1.84 16.45
C PHE A 254 10.89 -1.38 17.48
N GLY A 255 9.99 -2.28 17.89
CA GLY A 255 8.88 -1.99 18.79
C GLY A 255 7.72 -1.23 18.14
N ILE A 256 7.60 -1.29 16.81
CA ILE A 256 6.54 -0.65 16.05
C ILE A 256 5.54 -1.71 15.57
N ASP A 257 4.28 -1.56 15.95
CA ASP A 257 3.21 -2.50 15.60
C ASP A 257 2.42 -2.03 14.38
N LEU A 258 2.72 -2.66 13.24
CA LEU A 258 1.99 -2.44 11.99
C LEU A 258 0.66 -3.21 11.95
N MET A 259 -0.31 -2.67 11.21
CA MET A 259 -1.63 -3.20 10.94
C MET A 259 -1.57 -4.60 10.35
N GLN A 260 -2.57 -5.42 10.63
CA GLN A 260 -2.73 -6.73 10.02
C GLN A 260 -3.48 -6.58 8.69
N ASN A 261 -2.94 -7.11 7.60
CA ASN A 261 -3.65 -7.14 6.31
C ASN A 261 -4.51 -8.38 6.11
N PHE A 262 -4.15 -9.51 6.71
CA PHE A 262 -4.78 -10.79 6.43
C PHE A 262 -5.22 -11.49 7.70
N ARG A 263 -6.48 -11.91 7.76
CA ARG A 263 -7.06 -12.61 8.91
C ARG A 263 -7.86 -13.83 8.46
N VAL A 264 -7.15 -14.89 8.07
CA VAL A 264 -7.73 -16.16 7.56
C VAL A 264 -8.89 -15.93 6.56
N PRO A 265 -8.65 -15.18 5.46
CA PRO A 265 -9.72 -14.69 4.59
C PRO A 265 -10.52 -15.79 3.89
N TYR A 266 -9.91 -16.94 3.59
CA TYR A 266 -10.61 -18.06 2.95
C TYR A 266 -11.54 -18.86 3.87
N LEU A 267 -11.57 -18.53 5.16
CA LEU A 267 -12.57 -19.05 6.11
C LEU A 267 -13.77 -18.10 6.27
N ALA A 268 -13.86 -17.06 5.43
CA ALA A 268 -14.99 -16.15 5.45
C ALA A 268 -16.28 -16.86 5.01
N THR A 269 -17.38 -16.52 5.67
CA THR A 269 -18.70 -17.11 5.38
C THR A 269 -19.55 -16.24 4.44
N SER A 270 -19.06 -15.07 4.05
CA SER A 270 -19.75 -14.08 3.22
C SER A 270 -18.73 -13.19 2.49
N LEU A 271 -19.10 -12.50 1.39
CA LEU A 271 -18.21 -11.59 0.67
C LEU A 271 -17.86 -10.37 1.52
N HIS A 272 -18.83 -9.85 2.29
CA HIS A 272 -18.55 -8.82 3.28
C HIS A 272 -17.51 -9.28 4.32
N ASP A 273 -17.64 -10.50 4.85
CA ASP A 273 -16.66 -11.06 5.80
C ASP A 273 -15.27 -11.23 5.14
N PHE A 274 -15.23 -11.68 3.88
CA PHE A 274 -13.99 -11.81 3.11
C PHE A 274 -13.23 -10.49 3.02
N TRP A 275 -13.89 -9.40 2.61
CA TRP A 275 -13.26 -8.07 2.49
C TRP A 275 -12.88 -7.45 3.83
N SER A 276 -13.46 -7.92 4.94
CA SER A 276 -13.04 -7.55 6.30
C SER A 276 -11.77 -8.28 6.78
N ARG A 277 -11.33 -9.31 6.03
CA ARG A 277 -10.19 -10.19 6.34
C ARG A 277 -9.08 -10.16 5.29
N TRP A 278 -9.38 -9.76 4.06
CA TRP A 278 -8.44 -9.64 2.95
C TRP A 278 -7.98 -8.19 2.78
N HIS A 279 -6.66 -7.99 2.66
CA HIS A 279 -6.01 -6.70 2.45
C HIS A 279 -6.61 -5.55 3.30
N ILE A 280 -6.78 -5.80 4.60
CA ILE A 280 -7.54 -4.96 5.53
C ILE A 280 -7.09 -3.49 5.51
N SER A 281 -5.79 -3.20 5.38
CA SER A 281 -5.33 -1.81 5.30
C SER A 281 -5.91 -1.07 4.10
N LEU A 282 -6.01 -1.72 2.94
CA LEU A 282 -6.58 -1.14 1.72
C LEU A 282 -8.10 -1.04 1.79
N SER A 283 -8.78 -2.13 2.17
CA SER A 283 -10.24 -2.17 2.30
C SER A 283 -10.73 -1.08 3.26
N THR A 284 -10.06 -0.92 4.40
CA THR A 284 -10.37 0.15 5.34
C THR A 284 -10.00 1.53 4.81
N TRP A 285 -8.93 1.68 4.01
CA TRP A 285 -8.53 2.96 3.43
C TRP A 285 -9.61 3.47 2.47
N PHE A 286 -10.07 2.61 1.55
CA PHE A 286 -11.16 2.92 0.64
C PHE A 286 -12.45 3.24 1.38
N ARG A 287 -12.78 2.46 2.43
CA ARG A 287 -13.95 2.75 3.25
C ARG A 287 -13.87 4.16 3.87
N ASP A 288 -12.74 4.50 4.47
CA ASP A 288 -12.62 5.71 5.30
C ASP A 288 -12.40 6.99 4.48
N TYR A 289 -11.76 6.90 3.30
CA TYR A 289 -11.41 8.07 2.48
C TYR A 289 -12.15 8.17 1.14
N VAL A 290 -12.90 7.13 0.73
CA VAL A 290 -13.72 7.18 -0.50
C VAL A 290 -15.18 6.91 -0.18
N TYR A 291 -15.50 5.76 0.41
CA TYR A 291 -16.89 5.34 0.64
C TYR A 291 -17.65 6.25 1.62
N ILE A 292 -17.09 6.51 2.81
CA ILE A 292 -17.71 7.36 3.83
C ILE A 292 -17.92 8.80 3.31
N PRO A 293 -16.92 9.45 2.68
CA PRO A 293 -17.13 10.76 2.04
C PRO A 293 -18.21 10.80 0.95
N LEU A 294 -18.46 9.70 0.24
CA LEU A 294 -19.56 9.60 -0.74
C LEU A 294 -20.95 9.45 -0.11
N GLY A 295 -21.03 9.42 1.22
CA GLY A 295 -22.27 9.32 2.01
C GLY A 295 -22.44 7.99 2.75
N GLY A 296 -21.58 7.00 2.50
CA GLY A 296 -21.61 5.69 3.15
C GLY A 296 -22.98 5.01 3.08
N ASN A 297 -23.46 4.47 4.20
CA ASN A 297 -24.78 3.83 4.33
C ASN A 297 -25.94 4.84 4.52
N ARG A 298 -25.70 6.16 4.46
CA ARG A 298 -26.72 7.19 4.75
C ARG A 298 -27.43 7.71 3.50
N VAL A 299 -27.19 7.09 2.35
CA VAL A 299 -27.74 7.50 1.04
C VAL A 299 -28.81 6.50 0.58
N PRO A 300 -29.70 6.87 -0.35
CA PRO A 300 -30.69 5.95 -0.90
C PRO A 300 -30.05 4.70 -1.55
N PRO A 301 -30.74 3.56 -1.61
CA PRO A 301 -30.18 2.28 -2.09
C PRO A 301 -29.48 2.36 -3.45
N VAL A 302 -30.06 3.09 -4.41
CA VAL A 302 -29.45 3.28 -5.74
C VAL A 302 -28.10 3.99 -5.64
N ARG A 303 -28.02 5.06 -4.83
CA ARG A 303 -26.77 5.80 -4.63
C ARG A 303 -25.76 4.99 -3.82
N TRP A 304 -26.24 4.16 -2.88
CA TRP A 304 -25.39 3.24 -2.13
C TRP A 304 -24.74 2.20 -3.05
N ALA A 305 -25.50 1.60 -3.95
CA ALA A 305 -25.00 0.66 -4.95
C ALA A 305 -23.95 1.32 -5.87
N VAL A 306 -24.24 2.52 -6.39
CA VAL A 306 -23.28 3.29 -7.20
C VAL A 306 -21.99 3.57 -6.42
N ASN A 307 -22.09 3.99 -5.15
CA ASN A 307 -20.93 4.24 -4.31
C ASN A 307 -20.07 2.98 -4.12
N ILE A 308 -20.67 1.80 -3.91
CA ILE A 308 -19.95 0.53 -3.83
C ILE A 308 -19.23 0.23 -5.15
N LEU A 309 -19.93 0.33 -6.28
CA LEU A 309 -19.33 0.08 -7.60
C LEU A 309 -18.14 1.02 -7.86
N VAL A 310 -18.27 2.31 -7.52
CA VAL A 310 -17.16 3.29 -7.65
C VAL A 310 -15.98 2.88 -6.77
N VAL A 311 -16.21 2.55 -5.50
CA VAL A 311 -15.14 2.16 -4.57
C VAL A 311 -14.39 0.93 -5.10
N PHE A 312 -15.12 -0.09 -5.53
CA PHE A 312 -14.52 -1.31 -6.05
C PHE A 312 -13.86 -1.12 -7.42
N ALA A 313 -14.42 -0.30 -8.30
CA ALA A 313 -13.81 0.06 -9.58
C ALA A 313 -12.46 0.77 -9.39
N VAL A 314 -12.41 1.77 -8.49
CA VAL A 314 -11.17 2.47 -8.13
C VAL A 314 -10.19 1.52 -7.42
N SER A 315 -10.68 0.62 -6.56
CA SER A 315 -9.86 -0.43 -5.94
C SER A 315 -9.27 -1.38 -6.97
N GLY A 316 -10.04 -1.78 -7.98
CA GLY A 316 -9.57 -2.58 -9.11
C GLY A 316 -8.44 -1.86 -9.85
N LEU A 317 -8.67 -0.65 -10.32
CA LEU A 317 -7.63 0.17 -10.97
C LEU A 317 -6.41 0.39 -10.05
N TRP A 318 -6.60 0.49 -8.74
CA TRP A 318 -5.48 0.56 -7.81
C TRP A 318 -4.59 -0.69 -7.85
N HIS A 319 -5.14 -1.89 -8.08
CA HIS A 319 -4.35 -3.10 -8.22
C HIS A 319 -3.51 -3.13 -9.51
N GLY A 320 -4.03 -2.64 -10.63
CA GLY A 320 -3.25 -2.57 -11.87
C GLY A 320 -3.84 -1.67 -12.95
N ALA A 321 -2.95 -1.23 -13.85
CA ALA A 321 -3.29 -0.37 -14.98
C ALA A 321 -3.77 -1.17 -16.20
N ASN A 322 -4.82 -1.95 -16.03
CA ASN A 322 -5.49 -2.69 -17.11
C ASN A 322 -7.01 -2.69 -16.86
N TRP A 323 -7.80 -2.65 -17.94
CA TRP A 323 -9.26 -2.76 -17.89
C TRP A 323 -9.74 -4.06 -17.24
N THR A 324 -8.98 -5.16 -17.29
CA THR A 324 -9.32 -6.40 -16.57
C THR A 324 -9.40 -6.20 -15.06
N TYR A 325 -8.55 -5.33 -14.48
CA TYR A 325 -8.62 -4.99 -13.06
C TYR A 325 -9.85 -4.13 -12.73
N LEU A 326 -10.27 -3.23 -13.63
CA LEU A 326 -11.52 -2.49 -13.48
C LEU A 326 -12.70 -3.45 -13.45
N ILE A 327 -12.75 -4.37 -14.43
CA ILE A 327 -13.80 -5.38 -14.52
C ILE A 327 -13.83 -6.24 -13.25
N TRP A 328 -12.68 -6.75 -12.81
CA TRP A 328 -12.56 -7.49 -11.56
C TRP A 328 -13.13 -6.71 -10.36
N GLY A 329 -12.81 -5.42 -10.25
CA GLY A 329 -13.36 -4.56 -9.22
C GLY A 329 -14.89 -4.48 -9.30
N VAL A 330 -15.42 -4.11 -10.46
CA VAL A 330 -16.87 -3.99 -10.68
C VAL A 330 -17.61 -5.31 -10.37
N LEU A 331 -17.05 -6.46 -10.76
CA LEU A 331 -17.62 -7.77 -10.44
C LEU A 331 -17.72 -8.02 -8.93
N HIS A 332 -16.67 -7.71 -8.17
CA HIS A 332 -16.73 -7.80 -6.71
C HIS A 332 -17.72 -6.83 -6.08
N GLY A 333 -17.82 -5.60 -6.60
CA GLY A 333 -18.80 -4.63 -6.15
C GLY A 333 -20.24 -5.08 -6.42
N ALA A 334 -20.51 -5.61 -7.61
CA ALA A 334 -21.80 -6.16 -7.98
C ALA A 334 -22.19 -7.38 -7.12
N ALA A 335 -21.23 -8.28 -6.88
CA ALA A 335 -21.44 -9.44 -6.01
C ALA A 335 -21.73 -9.04 -4.56
N LEU A 336 -21.06 -8.00 -4.04
CA LEU A 336 -21.34 -7.48 -2.70
C LEU A 336 -22.73 -6.82 -2.60
N ILE A 337 -23.18 -6.14 -3.67
CA ILE A 337 -24.53 -5.58 -3.74
C ILE A 337 -25.59 -6.69 -3.77
N ALA A 338 -25.33 -7.77 -4.51
CA ALA A 338 -26.25 -8.90 -4.62
C ALA A 338 -26.34 -9.77 -3.35
N GLU A 339 -25.36 -9.68 -2.46
CA GLU A 339 -25.35 -10.38 -1.17
C GLU A 339 -26.28 -9.72 -0.11
N VAL A 340 -26.55 -8.42 -0.26
CA VAL A 340 -27.40 -7.60 0.64
C VAL A 340 -28.83 -7.58 0.12
#